data_AF-A0A9Q1BDX8-F1
#
_entry.id   AF-A0A9Q1BDX8-F1
#
_cell.length_a   1.000
_cell.length_b   1.000
_cell.length_c   1.000
_cell.angle_alpha   90.00
_cell.angle_beta   90.00
_cell.angle_gamma   90.00
#
_symmetry.space_group_name_H-M   'P 1'
#
loop_
_entity.id
_entity.type
_entity.pdbx_description
1 polymer ?
#
loop_
_entity_poly.entity_id
_entity_poly.type
_entity_poly.pdbx_seq_one_letter_code
_entity_poly.pdbx_strand_id
1 'polypeptide(L)'
;MEDNKNENNQVLSVSKKQLPISLIIVMWYLGLIEWSKPSSECEETDCTSSITVVKNVWTRRVLSVTSRIFLCGLLFQNAYCCGFYIKHYFGKVGTFYRFASYLLTFWPLMVSVQIVCLITTFRQCFYSTYYSNVNSQWWTVLTERTVSQRFHHFEFSVFLPPKLKTLLFFSTCALASTAFEIAHYCRFTRYVNHKPQMYSYLQVTSSICNIWFFSLFCYFTQLQRIALQVHFDDLIWFVKNHTGDLDSCQAKLSGCFYDYLRIRRLLHPWITSVICATAFGLAVHIAWNYKVIDDGFYLTTVSPMAVTVSFTNLTDGNKFDFNVLNPLIFVEKIVALLLALLALGGSDVSYIWKRCHLSLNIMYTSGSDGFWYKFSKNINHLNLCSTAEDTIIDLLLPLLLIAIAVLGLQDFGY
;
A
#
# COMPACT_ATOMS: atom_id res chain seq x y z
N MET A 1 -57.87 2.57 20.69
CA MET A 1 -57.25 2.81 19.37
C MET A 1 -55.79 3.18 19.62
N GLU A 2 -55.08 2.21 20.18
CA GLU A 2 -53.67 2.25 20.55
C GLU A 2 -53.14 0.91 20.07
N ASP A 3 -52.55 0.90 18.88
CA ASP A 3 -51.77 -0.22 18.34
C ASP A 3 -51.14 0.29 17.03
N ASN A 4 -49.95 0.89 17.13
CA ASN A 4 -48.99 1.05 16.03
C ASN A 4 -47.70 1.73 16.53
N LYS A 5 -47.02 1.11 17.50
CA LYS A 5 -45.69 1.57 17.96
C LYS A 5 -44.60 0.49 17.98
N ASN A 6 -44.87 -0.72 17.50
CA ASN A 6 -43.90 -1.82 17.59
C ASN A 6 -43.23 -2.26 16.27
N GLU A 7 -43.48 -1.62 15.13
CA GLU A 7 -42.80 -2.00 13.86
C GLU A 7 -41.45 -1.33 13.61
N ASN A 8 -41.05 -0.32 14.39
CA ASN A 8 -39.76 0.37 14.19
C ASN A 8 -38.58 -0.23 14.98
N ASN A 9 -38.77 -1.35 15.68
CA ASN A 9 -37.69 -2.05 16.37
C ASN A 9 -37.17 -3.29 15.62
N GLN A 10 -37.53 -3.47 14.33
CA GLN A 10 -36.67 -4.20 13.39
C GLN A 10 -35.44 -3.35 13.04
N VAL A 11 -34.67 -3.00 14.07
CA VAL A 11 -33.26 -2.68 13.90
C VAL A 11 -32.64 -3.95 13.34
N LEU A 12 -32.19 -3.85 12.08
CA LEU A 12 -31.50 -4.87 11.32
C LEU A 12 -30.77 -5.85 12.24
N SER A 13 -31.25 -7.09 12.30
CA SER A 13 -30.39 -8.21 12.69
C SER A 13 -29.36 -8.34 11.59
N VAL A 14 -28.30 -7.54 11.70
CA VAL A 14 -27.13 -7.55 10.83
C VAL A 14 -26.54 -8.94 10.91
N SER A 15 -26.94 -9.82 9.97
CA SER A 15 -26.33 -11.12 9.78
C SER A 15 -24.84 -10.88 9.52
N LYS A 16 -24.03 -11.12 10.55
CA LYS A 16 -22.59 -10.84 10.55
C LYS A 16 -21.92 -11.79 9.56
N LYS A 17 -21.77 -11.34 8.31
CA LYS A 17 -21.03 -12.06 7.27
C LYS A 17 -19.56 -12.18 7.69
N GLN A 18 -19.07 -13.41 7.76
CA GLN A 18 -17.65 -13.69 7.93
C GLN A 18 -16.86 -13.13 6.74
N LEU A 19 -15.67 -12.57 7.01
CA LEU A 19 -14.77 -12.12 5.95
C LEU A 19 -14.43 -13.31 5.03
N PRO A 20 -14.37 -13.11 3.70
CA PRO A 20 -13.98 -14.17 2.79
C PRO A 20 -12.55 -14.64 3.09
N ILE A 21 -12.30 -15.95 3.01
CA ILE A 21 -11.01 -16.60 3.32
C ILE A 21 -9.84 -15.93 2.58
N SER A 22 -10.07 -15.54 1.32
CA SER A 22 -9.08 -14.85 0.49
C SER A 22 -8.62 -13.51 1.10
N LEU A 23 -9.54 -12.74 1.68
CA LEU A 23 -9.20 -11.47 2.34
C LEU A 23 -8.43 -11.73 3.64
N ILE A 24 -8.79 -12.79 4.38
CA ILE A 24 -8.05 -13.21 5.58
C ILE A 24 -6.60 -13.58 5.22
N ILE A 25 -6.40 -14.31 4.12
CA ILE A 25 -5.05 -14.65 3.62
C ILE A 25 -4.27 -13.38 3.25
N VAL A 26 -4.88 -12.43 2.53
CA VAL A 26 -4.24 -11.16 2.18
C VAL A 26 -3.86 -10.37 3.44
N MET A 27 -4.75 -10.28 4.42
CA MET A 27 -4.48 -9.61 5.69
C MET A 27 -3.40 -10.31 6.51
N TRP A 28 -3.32 -11.65 6.45
CA TRP A 28 -2.24 -12.43 7.04
C TRP A 28 -0.89 -12.08 6.41
N TYR A 29 -0.81 -12.01 5.08
CA TYR A 29 0.42 -11.59 4.41
C TYR A 29 0.84 -10.18 4.81
N LEU A 30 -0.12 -9.28 5.01
CA LEU A 30 0.14 -7.87 5.31
C LEU A 30 0.45 -7.56 6.78
N GLY A 31 0.36 -8.53 7.70
CA GLY A 31 0.60 -8.24 9.13
C GLY A 31 -0.62 -7.70 9.89
N LEU A 32 -1.82 -7.73 9.29
CA LEU A 32 -2.99 -6.94 9.73
C LEU A 32 -4.03 -7.74 10.53
N ILE A 33 -3.80 -9.02 10.79
CA ILE A 33 -4.72 -9.84 11.60
C ILE A 33 -4.65 -9.45 13.07
N GLU A 34 -5.81 -9.13 13.65
CA GLU A 34 -5.89 -8.71 15.04
C GLU A 34 -5.73 -9.89 16.01
N TRP A 35 -5.08 -9.61 17.15
CA TRP A 35 -4.90 -10.57 18.24
C TRP A 35 -6.18 -10.77 19.07
N SER A 36 -7.05 -9.75 19.11
CA SER A 36 -8.30 -9.74 19.85
C SER A 36 -9.23 -10.87 19.39
N LYS A 37 -10.04 -11.38 20.33
CA LYS A 37 -11.16 -12.26 19.97
C LYS A 37 -12.01 -11.57 18.88
N PRO A 38 -12.60 -12.32 17.92
CA PRO A 38 -13.68 -11.76 17.12
C PRO A 38 -14.68 -11.11 18.10
N SER A 39 -15.02 -9.84 17.86
CA SER A 39 -15.86 -9.04 18.76
C SER A 39 -17.04 -9.89 19.26
N SER A 40 -17.04 -10.15 20.57
CA SER A 40 -17.91 -11.10 21.28
C SER A 40 -19.36 -10.64 21.40
N GLU A 41 -19.85 -9.77 20.52
CA GLU A 41 -21.28 -9.47 20.39
C GLU A 41 -22.03 -10.61 19.64
N CYS A 42 -21.61 -11.86 19.85
CA CYS A 42 -22.18 -13.09 19.27
C CYS A 42 -22.42 -14.17 20.34
N GLU A 43 -22.33 -13.83 21.63
CA GLU A 43 -22.59 -14.77 22.73
C GLU A 43 -23.97 -14.51 23.36
N GLU A 44 -25.03 -14.54 22.56
CA GLU A 44 -26.38 -14.79 23.06
C GLU A 44 -27.08 -15.74 22.09
N THR A 45 -26.73 -17.02 22.15
CA THR A 45 -27.62 -18.21 22.10
C THR A 45 -26.79 -19.48 21.87
N ASP A 46 -27.01 -20.47 22.72
CA ASP A 46 -26.61 -21.88 22.64
C ASP A 46 -25.21 -22.32 23.16
N CYS A 47 -25.27 -22.95 24.34
CA CYS A 47 -24.19 -23.51 25.16
C CYS A 47 -23.45 -24.75 24.59
N THR A 48 -23.54 -25.04 23.29
CA THR A 48 -22.98 -26.28 22.70
C THR A 48 -21.64 -26.13 21.97
N SER A 49 -20.97 -24.97 22.00
CA SER A 49 -19.80 -24.72 21.13
C SER A 49 -18.51 -24.23 21.82
N SER A 50 -18.33 -24.43 23.13
CA SER A 50 -17.13 -23.96 23.84
C SER A 50 -15.80 -24.46 23.24
N ILE A 51 -15.75 -25.71 22.75
CA ILE A 51 -14.55 -26.30 22.13
C ILE A 51 -14.28 -25.73 20.72
N THR A 52 -15.33 -25.49 19.91
CA THR A 52 -15.18 -24.88 18.58
C THR A 52 -14.85 -23.40 18.67
N VAL A 53 -15.42 -22.68 19.65
CA VAL A 53 -15.05 -21.29 19.97
C VAL A 53 -13.59 -21.21 20.43
N VAL A 54 -13.14 -22.10 21.32
CA VAL A 54 -11.72 -22.15 21.77
C VAL A 54 -10.77 -22.46 20.62
N LYS A 55 -11.10 -23.45 19.76
CA LYS A 55 -10.30 -23.79 18.57
C LYS A 55 -10.18 -22.61 17.59
N ASN A 56 -11.25 -21.85 17.42
CA ASN A 56 -11.28 -20.66 16.55
C ASN A 56 -10.43 -19.51 17.12
N VAL A 57 -10.44 -19.30 18.44
CA VAL A 57 -9.62 -18.26 19.09
C VAL A 57 -8.12 -18.56 18.99
N TRP A 58 -7.71 -19.81 19.26
CA TRP A 58 -6.30 -20.21 19.16
C TRP A 58 -5.77 -20.10 17.72
N THR A 59 -6.54 -20.58 16.75
CA THR A 59 -6.17 -20.49 15.33
C THR A 59 -5.94 -19.03 14.92
N ARG A 60 -6.82 -18.11 15.35
CA ARG A 60 -6.70 -16.68 15.05
C ARG A 60 -5.47 -16.04 15.71
N ARG A 61 -5.15 -16.39 16.95
CA ARG A 61 -3.93 -15.93 17.63
C ARG A 61 -2.67 -16.40 16.93
N VAL A 62 -2.65 -17.66 16.50
CA VAL A 62 -1.53 -18.23 15.70
C VAL A 62 -1.40 -17.48 14.39
N LEU A 63 -2.50 -17.22 13.67
CA LEU A 63 -2.48 -16.41 12.44
C LEU A 63 -1.94 -15.01 12.68
N SER A 64 -2.37 -14.32 13.75
CA SER A 64 -1.89 -12.98 14.10
C SER A 64 -0.39 -12.96 14.41
N VAL A 65 0.11 -13.91 15.22
CA VAL A 65 1.54 -13.99 15.56
C VAL A 65 2.39 -14.38 14.36
N THR A 66 1.98 -15.38 13.57
CA THR A 66 2.73 -15.80 12.38
C THR A 66 2.81 -14.70 11.34
N SER A 67 1.71 -13.96 11.14
CA SER A 67 1.63 -12.78 10.27
C SER A 67 2.63 -11.68 10.69
N ARG A 68 2.73 -11.41 12.00
CA ARG A 68 3.69 -10.44 12.56
C ARG A 68 5.14 -10.90 12.47
N ILE A 69 5.40 -12.17 12.76
CA ILE A 69 6.74 -12.77 12.62
C ILE A 69 7.18 -12.68 11.16
N PHE A 70 6.30 -12.96 10.21
CA PHE A 70 6.56 -12.82 8.79
C PHE A 70 6.93 -11.37 8.43
N LEU A 71 6.13 -10.38 8.86
CA LEU A 71 6.42 -8.97 8.61
C LEU A 71 7.76 -8.51 9.21
N CYS A 72 8.03 -8.86 10.48
CA CYS A 72 9.29 -8.54 11.14
C CYS A 72 10.49 -9.24 10.48
N GLY A 73 10.32 -10.50 10.06
CA GLY A 73 11.34 -11.26 9.35
C GLY A 73 11.69 -10.62 8.01
N LEU A 74 10.68 -10.17 7.25
CA LEU A 74 10.87 -9.48 5.97
C LEU A 74 11.59 -8.13 6.16
N LEU A 75 11.20 -7.34 7.17
CA LEU A 75 11.87 -6.09 7.50
C LEU A 75 13.32 -6.30 7.96
N PHE A 76 13.57 -7.32 8.78
CA PHE A 76 14.93 -7.69 9.20
C PHE A 76 15.79 -8.11 8.00
N GLN A 77 15.23 -8.91 7.10
CA GLN A 77 15.91 -9.31 5.86
C GLN A 77 16.24 -8.09 4.98
N ASN A 78 15.31 -7.14 4.84
CA ASN A 78 15.52 -5.88 4.12
C ASN A 78 16.59 -5.00 4.76
N ALA A 79 16.60 -4.90 6.09
CA ALA A 79 17.61 -4.15 6.83
C ALA A 79 19.00 -4.79 6.67
N TYR A 80 19.09 -6.13 6.72
CA TYR A 80 20.32 -6.87 6.49
C TYR A 80 20.84 -6.66 5.06
N CYS A 81 19.98 -6.81 4.05
CA CYS A 81 20.32 -6.54 2.66
C CYS A 81 20.86 -5.12 2.46
N CYS A 82 20.17 -4.14 3.04
CA CYS A 82 20.55 -2.73 2.99
C CYS A 82 21.89 -2.46 3.68
N GLY A 83 22.09 -2.96 4.90
CA GLY A 83 23.35 -2.80 5.64
C GLY A 83 24.55 -3.41 4.92
N PHE A 84 24.37 -4.60 4.35
CA PHE A 84 25.40 -5.21 3.51
C PHE A 84 25.66 -4.38 2.26
N TYR A 85 24.61 -3.87 1.61
CA TYR A 85 24.73 -3.03 0.42
C TYR A 85 25.51 -1.74 0.73
N ILE A 86 25.18 -1.05 1.82
CA ILE A 86 25.90 0.15 2.29
C ILE A 86 27.37 -0.19 2.54
N LYS A 87 27.66 -1.22 3.34
CA LYS A 87 29.05 -1.62 3.67
C LYS A 87 29.91 -1.87 2.43
N HIS A 88 29.34 -2.45 1.37
CA HIS A 88 30.12 -2.86 0.19
C HIS A 88 30.18 -1.81 -0.93
N TYR A 89 29.21 -0.89 -1.01
CA TYR A 89 29.06 0.04 -2.14
C TYR A 89 29.15 1.53 -1.76
N PHE A 90 29.04 1.88 -0.48
CA PHE A 90 29.19 3.26 -0.03
C PHE A 90 30.61 3.78 -0.30
N GLY A 91 30.72 5.02 -0.80
CA GLY A 91 32.00 5.67 -1.12
C GLY A 91 32.72 5.17 -2.38
N LYS A 92 32.14 4.24 -3.13
CA LYS A 92 32.75 3.73 -4.38
C LYS A 92 32.23 4.46 -5.61
N VAL A 93 33.07 5.31 -6.20
CA VAL A 93 32.76 6.20 -7.35
C VAL A 93 32.14 5.44 -8.54
N GLY A 94 32.68 4.27 -8.90
CA GLY A 94 32.18 3.45 -10.01
C GLY A 94 30.83 2.77 -9.78
N THR A 95 30.30 2.80 -8.55
CA THR A 95 29.02 2.14 -8.20
C THR A 95 27.96 3.11 -7.67
N PHE A 96 28.22 4.42 -7.69
CA PHE A 96 27.33 5.45 -7.15
C PHE A 96 25.90 5.36 -7.70
N TYR A 97 25.73 5.31 -9.02
CA TYR A 97 24.39 5.26 -9.63
C TYR A 97 23.61 4.00 -9.26
N ARG A 98 24.30 2.86 -9.18
CA ARG A 98 23.70 1.60 -8.74
C ARG A 98 23.27 1.69 -7.28
N PHE A 99 24.10 2.33 -6.45
CA PHE A 99 23.82 2.58 -5.04
C PHE A 99 22.65 3.54 -4.84
N ALA A 100 22.63 4.67 -5.53
CA ALA A 100 21.53 5.62 -5.52
C ALA A 100 20.22 4.97 -5.99
N SER A 101 20.24 4.21 -7.09
CA SER A 101 19.05 3.50 -7.58
C SER A 101 18.53 2.49 -6.54
N TYR A 102 19.39 1.66 -5.95
CA TYR A 102 18.95 0.69 -4.96
C TYR A 102 18.47 1.34 -3.65
N LEU A 103 19.29 2.20 -3.04
CA LEU A 103 19.05 2.72 -1.69
C LEU A 103 17.99 3.83 -1.66
N LEU A 104 17.94 4.69 -2.69
CA LEU A 104 17.04 5.85 -2.69
C LEU A 104 15.71 5.55 -3.37
N THR A 105 15.60 4.46 -4.14
CA THR A 105 14.40 4.21 -4.95
C THR A 105 13.77 2.86 -4.66
N PHE A 106 14.51 1.75 -4.84
CA PHE A 106 13.96 0.41 -4.65
C PHE A 106 13.68 0.13 -3.16
N TRP A 107 14.65 0.37 -2.30
CA TRP A 107 14.53 0.06 -0.87
C TRP A 107 13.41 0.85 -0.18
N PRO A 108 13.30 2.19 -0.32
CA PRO A 108 12.24 2.95 0.33
C PRO A 108 10.86 2.56 -0.22
N LEU A 109 10.75 2.30 -1.53
CA LEU A 109 9.48 1.90 -2.15
C LEU A 109 8.99 0.57 -1.59
N MET A 110 9.86 -0.44 -1.53
CA MET A 110 9.49 -1.78 -1.03
C MET A 110 9.25 -1.81 0.49
N VAL A 111 10.05 -1.07 1.25
CA VAL A 111 9.99 -1.06 2.73
C VAL A 111 8.87 -0.14 3.25
N SER A 112 8.47 0.91 2.51
CA SER A 112 7.43 1.86 2.92
C SER A 112 6.14 1.16 3.36
N VAL A 113 5.67 0.21 2.56
CA VAL A 113 4.43 -0.54 2.81
C VAL A 113 4.55 -1.40 4.08
N GLN A 114 5.70 -2.05 4.26
CA GLN A 114 5.96 -2.89 5.44
C GLN A 114 6.01 -2.05 6.71
N ILE A 115 6.64 -0.87 6.65
CA ILE A 115 6.66 0.09 7.75
C ILE A 115 5.24 0.56 8.08
N VAL A 116 4.43 0.91 7.08
CA VAL A 116 3.03 1.31 7.29
C VAL A 116 2.24 0.21 8.00
N CYS A 117 2.35 -1.05 7.55
CA CYS A 117 1.74 -2.19 8.20
C CYS A 117 2.27 -2.40 9.62
N LEU A 118 3.58 -2.31 9.84
CA LEU A 118 4.20 -2.50 11.15
C LEU A 118 3.76 -1.44 12.14
N ILE A 119 3.78 -0.16 11.74
CA ILE A 119 3.31 0.96 12.58
C ILE A 119 1.86 0.74 12.96
N THR A 120 1.03 0.32 12.00
CA THR A 120 -0.38 -0.01 12.25
C THR A 120 -0.52 -1.09 13.31
N THR A 121 0.18 -2.20 13.15
CA THR A 121 0.10 -3.34 14.08
C THR A 121 0.66 -2.98 15.45
N PHE A 122 1.75 -2.21 15.53
CA PHE A 122 2.31 -1.72 16.78
C PHE A 122 1.30 -0.80 17.48
N ARG A 123 0.74 0.20 16.77
CA ARG A 123 -0.26 1.11 17.33
C ARG A 123 -1.48 0.35 17.83
N GLN A 124 -1.97 -0.64 17.09
CA GLN A 124 -3.07 -1.51 17.53
C GLN A 124 -2.72 -2.25 18.83
N CYS A 125 -1.51 -2.78 18.97
CA CYS A 125 -1.12 -3.50 20.20
C CYS A 125 -1.03 -2.60 21.43
N PHE A 126 -0.49 -1.39 21.26
CA PHE A 126 -0.21 -0.50 22.41
C PHE A 126 -1.36 0.46 22.74
N TYR A 127 -2.13 0.92 21.75
CA TYR A 127 -3.13 1.98 21.95
C TYR A 127 -4.58 1.48 22.00
N SER A 128 -4.86 0.23 21.61
CA SER A 128 -6.23 -0.34 21.64
C SER A 128 -6.85 -0.36 23.04
N THR A 129 -6.02 -0.44 24.09
CA THR A 129 -6.50 -0.63 25.47
C THR A 129 -6.81 0.66 26.22
N TYR A 130 -6.32 1.83 25.77
CA TYR A 130 -6.30 3.04 26.62
C TYR A 130 -7.09 4.26 26.13
N TYR A 131 -7.49 4.34 24.84
CA TYR A 131 -8.20 5.52 24.33
C TYR A 131 -9.33 5.13 23.36
N SER A 132 -10.59 5.40 23.73
CA SER A 132 -11.75 5.16 22.87
C SER A 132 -12.04 6.31 21.88
N ASN A 133 -11.42 7.48 22.06
CA ASN A 133 -11.65 8.68 21.21
C ASN A 133 -10.80 8.74 19.92
N VAL A 134 -10.29 7.60 19.44
CA VAL A 134 -9.29 7.49 18.34
C VAL A 134 -9.95 7.56 16.94
N ASN A 135 -11.13 8.18 16.82
CA ASN A 135 -11.92 8.22 15.58
C ASN A 135 -11.30 9.03 14.43
N SER A 136 -10.13 9.65 14.58
CA SER A 136 -9.49 10.47 13.51
C SER A 136 -8.21 9.85 12.93
N GLN A 137 -7.74 8.71 13.45
CA GLN A 137 -6.37 8.28 13.18
C GLN A 137 -6.26 7.36 11.96
N TRP A 138 -5.29 7.62 11.08
CA TRP A 138 -5.14 6.97 9.77
C TRP A 138 -4.89 5.47 9.86
N TRP A 139 -4.21 4.98 10.91
CA TRP A 139 -3.89 3.55 11.06
C TRP A 139 -5.13 2.70 11.33
N THR A 140 -6.25 3.30 11.74
CA THR A 140 -7.49 2.55 11.97
C THR A 140 -8.04 1.96 10.66
N VAL A 141 -7.69 2.55 9.52
CA VAL A 141 -8.05 2.08 8.16
C VAL A 141 -7.65 0.64 7.88
N LEU A 142 -6.53 0.22 8.44
CA LEU A 142 -5.93 -1.09 8.21
C LEU A 142 -6.30 -2.09 9.33
N THR A 143 -7.12 -1.69 10.31
CA THR A 143 -7.64 -2.58 11.36
C THR A 143 -8.64 -3.56 10.80
N GLU A 144 -8.66 -4.78 11.34
CA GLU A 144 -9.59 -5.81 10.91
C GLU A 144 -11.04 -5.40 11.19
N ARG A 145 -11.28 -4.70 12.30
CA ARG A 145 -12.61 -4.15 12.59
C ARG A 145 -13.11 -3.21 11.51
N THR A 146 -12.33 -2.18 11.16
CA THR A 146 -12.73 -1.19 10.15
C THR A 146 -12.82 -1.79 8.75
N VAL A 147 -11.90 -2.70 8.42
CA VAL A 147 -11.93 -3.48 7.18
C VAL A 147 -13.24 -4.28 7.10
N SER A 148 -13.55 -5.07 8.13
CA SER A 148 -14.77 -5.87 8.19
C SER A 148 -16.04 -5.02 8.05
N GLN A 149 -16.10 -3.89 8.75
CA GLN A 149 -17.23 -2.95 8.66
C GLN A 149 -17.42 -2.41 7.23
N ARG A 150 -16.35 -1.97 6.56
CA ARG A 150 -16.44 -1.45 5.19
C ARG A 150 -16.79 -2.52 4.18
N PHE A 151 -16.24 -3.72 4.37
CA PHE A 151 -16.49 -4.83 3.48
C PHE A 151 -17.86 -5.48 3.70
N HIS A 152 -18.54 -5.20 4.80
CA HIS A 152 -19.88 -5.71 5.07
C HIS A 152 -20.90 -5.36 3.96
N HIS A 153 -20.75 -4.19 3.35
CA HIS A 153 -21.60 -3.71 2.25
C HIS A 153 -21.35 -4.43 0.92
N PHE A 154 -20.31 -5.26 0.81
CA PHE A 154 -20.13 -6.10 -0.37
C PHE A 154 -20.97 -7.35 -0.28
N GLU A 155 -21.72 -7.59 -1.35
CA GLU A 155 -22.22 -8.92 -1.65
C GLU A 155 -21.04 -9.84 -2.01
N PHE A 156 -20.41 -10.42 -0.99
CA PHE A 156 -19.49 -11.53 -1.19
C PHE A 156 -20.30 -12.79 -1.50
N SER A 157 -20.08 -13.40 -2.67
CA SER A 157 -20.41 -14.80 -2.83
C SER A 157 -19.45 -15.61 -1.97
N VAL A 158 -19.99 -16.53 -1.16
CA VAL A 158 -19.25 -17.32 -0.16
C VAL A 158 -18.03 -18.06 -0.75
N PHE A 159 -18.02 -18.30 -2.06
CA PHE A 159 -17.04 -19.13 -2.75
C PHE A 159 -16.05 -18.38 -3.66
N LEU A 160 -16.21 -17.07 -3.91
CA LEU A 160 -15.29 -16.32 -4.77
C LEU A 160 -14.69 -15.11 -4.03
N PRO A 161 -13.37 -14.84 -4.18
CA PRO A 161 -12.81 -13.60 -3.69
C PRO A 161 -13.51 -12.42 -4.38
N PRO A 162 -13.72 -11.29 -3.67
CA PRO A 162 -14.18 -10.09 -4.32
C PRO A 162 -13.27 -9.75 -5.48
N LYS A 163 -13.84 -9.77 -6.70
CA LYS A 163 -13.12 -9.46 -7.93
C LYS A 163 -11.85 -10.31 -8.13
N LEU A 164 -12.00 -11.64 -8.14
CA LEU A 164 -10.93 -12.61 -8.47
C LEU A 164 -10.04 -12.16 -9.65
N LYS A 165 -10.64 -11.60 -10.71
CA LYS A 165 -9.93 -11.07 -11.88
C LYS A 165 -8.86 -10.04 -11.49
N THR A 166 -9.16 -9.17 -10.54
CA THR A 166 -8.25 -8.15 -10.02
C THR A 166 -7.13 -8.80 -9.22
N LEU A 167 -7.43 -9.74 -8.32
CA LEU A 167 -6.41 -10.47 -7.57
C LEU A 167 -5.44 -11.20 -8.51
N LEU A 168 -5.98 -11.88 -9.53
CA LEU A 168 -5.19 -12.58 -10.53
C LEU A 168 -4.28 -11.63 -11.29
N PHE A 169 -4.77 -10.44 -11.66
CA PHE A 169 -3.98 -9.41 -12.34
C PHE A 169 -2.79 -8.95 -11.49
N PHE A 170 -3.00 -8.54 -10.23
CA PHE A 170 -1.89 -8.17 -9.33
C PHE A 170 -0.89 -9.31 -9.12
N SER A 171 -1.40 -10.53 -8.94
CA SER A 171 -0.55 -11.72 -8.79
C SER A 171 0.25 -12.01 -10.06
N THR A 172 -0.31 -11.81 -11.26
CA THR A 172 0.43 -12.01 -12.52
C THR A 172 1.53 -10.97 -12.69
N CYS A 173 1.27 -9.70 -12.33
CA CYS A 173 2.32 -8.67 -12.33
C CYS A 173 3.45 -8.99 -11.34
N ALA A 174 3.12 -9.51 -10.16
CA ALA A 174 4.11 -9.96 -9.17
C ALA A 174 4.92 -11.16 -9.68
N LEU A 175 4.26 -12.13 -10.32
CA LEU A 175 4.91 -13.30 -10.94
C LEU A 175 5.84 -12.88 -12.08
N ALA A 176 5.41 -11.97 -12.95
CA ALA A 176 6.24 -11.46 -14.03
C ALA A 176 7.49 -10.76 -13.48
N SER A 177 7.32 -9.88 -12.50
CA SER A 177 8.43 -9.17 -11.83
C SER A 177 9.38 -10.15 -11.11
N THR A 178 8.84 -11.19 -10.48
CA THR A 178 9.61 -12.27 -9.87
C THR A 178 10.43 -13.05 -10.91
N ALA A 179 9.81 -13.41 -12.04
CA ALA A 179 10.49 -14.10 -13.12
C ALA A 179 11.63 -13.25 -13.71
N PHE A 180 11.42 -11.94 -13.83
CA PHE A 180 12.47 -11.00 -14.26
C PHE A 180 13.62 -10.92 -13.26
N GLU A 181 13.34 -10.82 -11.97
CA GLU A 181 14.38 -10.83 -10.92
C GLU A 181 15.18 -12.14 -10.89
N ILE A 182 14.51 -13.29 -11.06
CA ILE A 182 15.16 -14.60 -11.15
C ILE A 182 16.04 -14.69 -12.41
N ALA A 183 15.53 -14.24 -13.56
CA ALA A 183 16.30 -14.21 -14.81
C ALA A 183 17.54 -13.32 -14.70
N HIS A 184 17.37 -12.13 -14.09
CA HIS A 184 18.45 -11.21 -13.79
C HIS A 184 19.49 -11.84 -12.86
N TYR A 185 19.04 -12.51 -11.80
CA TYR A 185 19.92 -13.23 -10.88
C TYR A 185 20.76 -14.31 -11.57
N CYS A 186 20.07 -15.20 -12.30
CA CYS A 186 20.67 -16.35 -12.97
C CYS A 186 21.70 -15.93 -14.03
N ARG A 187 21.45 -14.85 -14.77
CA ARG A 187 22.37 -14.36 -15.81
C ARG A 187 23.50 -13.51 -15.27
N PHE A 188 23.21 -12.54 -14.41
CA PHE A 188 24.18 -11.47 -14.10
C PHE A 188 24.88 -11.63 -12.76
N THR A 189 24.28 -12.33 -11.80
CA THR A 189 24.79 -12.34 -10.41
C THR A 189 25.53 -13.62 -10.08
N ARG A 190 25.15 -14.74 -10.71
CA ARG A 190 25.79 -16.06 -10.50
C ARG A 190 27.24 -16.12 -11.01
N TYR A 191 27.62 -15.28 -11.97
CA TYR A 191 28.94 -15.29 -12.59
C TYR A 191 30.00 -14.42 -11.89
N VAL A 192 29.60 -13.51 -10.99
CA VAL A 192 30.53 -12.60 -10.31
C VAL A 192 30.96 -13.19 -8.97
N ASN A 193 32.08 -13.92 -8.98
CA ASN A 193 32.67 -14.72 -7.88
C ASN A 193 33.07 -13.98 -6.59
N HIS A 194 32.63 -12.74 -6.36
CA HIS A 194 33.11 -11.91 -5.24
C HIS A 194 32.10 -11.68 -4.11
N LYS A 195 30.88 -12.22 -4.19
CA LYS A 195 29.89 -12.12 -3.10
C LYS A 195 29.74 -13.44 -2.37
N PRO A 196 29.60 -13.44 -1.02
CA PRO A 196 29.23 -14.65 -0.29
C PRO A 196 27.89 -15.16 -0.83
N GLN A 197 27.84 -16.43 -1.24
CA GLN A 197 26.67 -17.05 -1.88
C GLN A 197 25.39 -16.85 -1.06
N MET A 198 25.49 -16.87 0.28
CA MET A 198 24.38 -16.63 1.19
C MET A 198 23.71 -15.26 1.00
N TYR A 199 24.47 -14.19 0.78
CA TYR A 199 23.92 -12.86 0.54
C TYR A 199 23.14 -12.80 -0.77
N SER A 200 23.70 -13.39 -1.83
CA SER A 200 23.07 -13.46 -3.15
C SER A 200 21.71 -14.18 -3.10
N TYR A 201 21.60 -15.29 -2.39
CA TYR A 201 20.32 -15.98 -2.18
C TYR A 201 19.34 -15.15 -1.34
N LEU A 202 19.82 -14.54 -0.26
CA LEU A 202 18.99 -13.74 0.64
C LEU A 202 18.47 -12.45 -0.03
N GLN A 203 19.24 -11.86 -0.94
CA GLN A 203 18.81 -10.72 -1.74
C GLN A 203 17.67 -11.10 -2.69
N VAL A 204 17.79 -12.23 -3.41
CA VAL A 204 16.76 -12.69 -4.36
C VAL A 204 15.47 -13.02 -3.62
N THR A 205 15.55 -13.80 -2.53
CA THR A 205 14.34 -14.15 -1.76
C THR A 205 13.70 -12.90 -1.17
N SER A 206 14.49 -11.93 -0.71
CA SER A 206 14.01 -10.63 -0.23
C SER A 206 13.25 -9.88 -1.32
N SER A 207 13.84 -9.72 -2.51
CA SER A 207 13.20 -9.06 -3.66
C SER A 207 11.87 -9.73 -4.02
N ILE A 208 11.83 -11.06 -4.11
CA ILE A 208 10.61 -11.81 -4.42
C ILE A 208 9.54 -11.54 -3.35
N CYS A 209 9.86 -11.73 -2.07
CA CYS A 209 8.90 -11.50 -1.00
C CYS A 209 8.40 -10.04 -0.97
N ASN A 210 9.27 -9.07 -1.23
CA ASN A 210 8.90 -7.65 -1.29
C ASN A 210 7.94 -7.33 -2.43
N ILE A 211 8.21 -7.83 -3.64
CA ILE A 211 7.34 -7.63 -4.82
C ILE A 211 5.95 -8.22 -4.57
N TRP A 212 5.90 -9.43 -4.00
CA TRP A 212 4.64 -10.06 -3.62
C TRP A 212 3.89 -9.26 -2.56
N PHE A 213 4.57 -8.82 -1.51
CA PHE A 213 3.99 -8.01 -0.44
C PHE A 213 3.43 -6.68 -0.99
N PHE A 214 4.20 -5.98 -1.82
CA PHE A 214 3.79 -4.73 -2.45
C PHE A 214 2.56 -4.93 -3.35
N SER A 215 2.54 -5.99 -4.15
CA SER A 215 1.40 -6.32 -5.03
C SER A 215 0.13 -6.64 -4.24
N LEU A 216 0.23 -7.44 -3.17
CA LEU A 216 -0.89 -7.75 -2.29
C LEU A 216 -1.42 -6.49 -1.58
N PHE A 217 -0.54 -5.58 -1.18
CA PHE A 217 -0.95 -4.31 -0.60
C PHE A 217 -1.68 -3.41 -1.61
N CYS A 218 -1.21 -3.35 -2.86
CA CYS A 218 -1.89 -2.62 -3.93
C CYS A 218 -3.29 -3.21 -4.19
N TYR A 219 -3.41 -4.54 -4.25
CA TYR A 219 -4.69 -5.22 -4.34
C TYR A 219 -5.61 -4.88 -3.16
N PHE A 220 -5.09 -4.95 -1.93
CA PHE A 220 -5.85 -4.63 -0.72
C PHE A 220 -6.34 -3.17 -0.71
N THR A 221 -5.48 -2.24 -1.09
CA THR A 221 -5.80 -0.82 -1.25
C THR A 221 -6.88 -0.61 -2.30
N GLN A 222 -6.82 -1.31 -3.43
CA GLN A 222 -7.87 -1.26 -4.45
C GLN A 222 -9.22 -1.74 -3.91
N LEU A 223 -9.23 -2.81 -3.13
CA LEU A 223 -10.46 -3.30 -2.50
C LEU A 223 -11.03 -2.25 -1.54
N GLN A 224 -10.19 -1.62 -0.72
CA GLN A 224 -10.63 -0.54 0.19
C GLN A 224 -11.18 0.66 -0.56
N ARG A 225 -10.57 1.04 -1.69
CA ARG A 225 -11.05 2.12 -2.55
C ARG A 225 -12.43 1.81 -3.10
N ILE A 226 -12.63 0.61 -3.65
CA ILE A 226 -13.93 0.18 -4.18
C ILE A 226 -14.96 0.16 -3.04
N ALA A 227 -14.57 -0.28 -1.84
CA ALA A 227 -15.44 -0.28 -0.68
C ALA A 227 -15.94 1.11 -0.32
N LEU A 228 -15.03 2.07 -0.34
CA LEU A 228 -15.36 3.46 -0.10
C LEU A 228 -16.32 4.00 -1.16
N GLN A 229 -16.14 3.65 -2.43
CA GLN A 229 -17.05 4.05 -3.51
C GLN A 229 -18.47 3.54 -3.27
N VAL A 230 -18.63 2.25 -2.94
CA VAL A 230 -19.93 1.66 -2.63
C VAL A 230 -20.57 2.33 -1.42
N HIS A 231 -19.78 2.61 -0.37
CA HIS A 231 -20.29 3.29 0.82
C HIS A 231 -20.82 4.72 0.52
N PHE A 232 -20.17 5.45 -0.40
CA PHE A 232 -20.68 6.74 -0.87
C PHE A 232 -21.92 6.61 -1.77
N ASP A 233 -22.00 5.58 -2.61
CA ASP A 233 -23.20 5.32 -3.41
C ASP A 233 -24.41 5.00 -2.49
N ASP A 234 -24.19 4.22 -1.43
CA ASP A 234 -25.18 3.93 -0.38
C ASP A 234 -25.60 5.18 0.40
N LEU A 235 -24.67 6.10 0.67
CA LEU A 235 -24.97 7.39 1.29
C LEU A 235 -25.86 8.24 0.37
N ILE A 236 -25.53 8.33 -0.91
CA ILE A 236 -26.28 9.11 -1.90
C ILE A 236 -27.71 8.56 -2.00
N TRP A 237 -27.87 7.24 -2.08
CA TRP A 237 -29.17 6.58 -2.06
C TRP A 237 -29.94 6.86 -0.77
N PHE A 238 -29.26 6.81 0.39
CA PHE A 238 -29.87 7.07 1.68
C PHE A 238 -30.38 8.50 1.81
N VAL A 239 -29.57 9.49 1.45
CA VAL A 239 -29.95 10.92 1.49
C VAL A 239 -31.14 11.18 0.57
N LYS A 240 -31.18 10.56 -0.61
CA LYS A 240 -32.30 10.68 -1.55
C LYS A 240 -33.62 10.18 -0.95
N ASN A 241 -33.59 9.10 -0.16
CA ASN A 241 -34.81 8.49 0.39
C ASN A 241 -35.22 9.05 1.75
N HIS A 242 -34.32 9.77 2.44
CA HIS A 242 -34.55 10.34 3.78
C HIS A 242 -34.50 11.87 3.75
N THR A 243 -34.88 12.48 2.64
CA THR A 243 -35.01 13.94 2.53
C THR A 243 -36.04 14.44 3.55
N GLY A 244 -35.59 15.22 4.53
CA GLY A 244 -36.39 15.68 5.67
C GLY A 244 -35.81 15.28 7.03
N ASP A 245 -35.04 14.20 7.10
CA ASP A 245 -34.31 13.80 8.30
C ASP A 245 -32.85 14.27 8.23
N LEU A 246 -32.65 15.53 8.65
CA LEU A 246 -31.36 16.20 8.57
C LEU A 246 -30.29 15.52 9.44
N ASP A 247 -30.64 15.14 10.66
CA ASP A 247 -29.67 14.65 11.65
C ASP A 247 -29.12 13.29 11.24
N SER A 248 -29.99 12.37 10.80
CA SER A 248 -29.56 11.06 10.28
C SER A 248 -28.70 11.20 9.03
N CYS A 249 -29.08 12.08 8.09
CA CYS A 249 -28.30 12.33 6.87
C CYS A 249 -26.93 12.94 7.20
N GLN A 250 -26.86 13.91 8.11
CA GLN A 250 -25.60 14.54 8.52
C GLN A 250 -24.68 13.57 9.28
N ALA A 251 -25.24 12.75 10.17
CA ALA A 251 -24.48 11.73 10.88
C ALA A 251 -23.87 10.71 9.90
N LYS A 252 -24.67 10.22 8.94
CA LYS A 252 -24.21 9.26 7.92
C LYS A 252 -23.16 9.88 7.00
N LEU A 253 -23.38 11.11 6.53
CA LEU A 253 -22.42 11.87 5.71
C LEU A 253 -21.09 12.03 6.43
N SER A 254 -21.14 12.48 7.69
CA SER A 254 -19.94 12.71 8.51
C SER A 254 -19.18 11.40 8.72
N GLY A 255 -19.88 10.30 9.03
CA GLY A 255 -19.28 8.96 9.15
C GLY A 255 -18.55 8.52 7.88
N CYS A 256 -19.20 8.63 6.71
CA CYS A 256 -18.59 8.31 5.42
C CYS A 256 -17.37 9.21 5.13
N PHE A 257 -17.48 10.50 5.42
CA PHE A 257 -16.42 11.47 5.19
C PHE A 257 -15.19 11.21 6.08
N TYR A 258 -15.39 10.87 7.36
CA TYR A 258 -14.27 10.50 8.23
C TYR A 258 -13.55 9.24 7.74
N ASP A 259 -14.29 8.24 7.22
CA ASP A 259 -13.66 7.06 6.62
C ASP A 259 -12.85 7.39 5.37
N TYR A 260 -13.36 8.27 4.52
CA TYR A 260 -12.61 8.82 3.39
C TYR A 260 -11.34 9.54 3.83
N LEU A 261 -11.42 10.45 4.81
CA LEU A 261 -10.27 11.19 5.30
C LEU A 261 -9.19 10.25 5.84
N ARG A 262 -9.57 9.24 6.62
CA ARG A 262 -8.61 8.28 7.17
C ARG A 262 -7.88 7.53 6.04
N ILE A 263 -8.62 7.06 5.03
CA ILE A 263 -8.04 6.39 3.84
C ILE A 263 -7.09 7.34 3.10
N ARG A 264 -7.52 8.59 2.86
CA ARG A 264 -6.73 9.58 2.13
C ARG A 264 -5.44 9.94 2.87
N ARG A 265 -5.50 10.21 4.17
CA ARG A 265 -4.33 10.50 5.02
C ARG A 265 -3.28 9.39 5.00
N LEU A 266 -3.69 8.13 4.78
CA LEU A 266 -2.76 7.02 4.62
C LEU A 266 -2.20 6.93 3.20
N LEU A 267 -3.08 6.99 2.20
CA LEU A 267 -2.73 6.65 0.82
C LEU A 267 -2.04 7.78 0.07
N HIS A 268 -2.35 9.04 0.41
CA HIS A 268 -1.77 10.23 -0.20
C HIS A 268 -0.26 10.35 0.02
N PRO A 269 0.29 10.33 1.26
CA PRO A 269 1.74 10.32 1.47
C PRO A 269 2.41 9.11 0.81
N TRP A 270 1.74 7.95 0.83
CA TRP A 270 2.29 6.73 0.25
C TRP A 270 2.43 6.83 -1.28
N ILE A 271 1.41 7.28 -1.99
CA ILE A 271 1.49 7.42 -3.45
C ILE A 271 2.44 8.52 -3.87
N THR A 272 2.49 9.64 -3.15
CA THR A 272 3.48 10.69 -3.38
C THR A 272 4.89 10.12 -3.21
N SER A 273 5.12 9.28 -2.18
CA SER A 273 6.39 8.57 -2.02
C SER A 273 6.72 7.65 -3.19
N VAL A 274 5.74 6.88 -3.69
CA VAL A 274 5.93 5.97 -4.83
C VAL A 274 6.23 6.75 -6.10
N ILE A 275 5.48 7.81 -6.40
CA ILE A 275 5.68 8.66 -7.57
C ILE A 275 7.08 9.29 -7.53
N CYS A 276 7.46 9.90 -6.40
CA CYS A 276 8.77 10.53 -6.27
C CYS A 276 9.91 9.51 -6.33
N ALA A 277 9.81 8.37 -5.65
CA ALA A 277 10.83 7.32 -5.69
C ALA A 277 11.00 6.74 -7.11
N THR A 278 9.89 6.53 -7.84
CA THR A 278 9.94 6.07 -9.22
C THR A 278 10.51 7.13 -10.16
N ALA A 279 10.06 8.38 -10.08
CA ALA A 279 10.57 9.47 -10.93
C ALA A 279 12.07 9.69 -10.70
N PHE A 280 12.50 9.74 -9.43
CA PHE A 280 13.91 9.85 -9.08
C PHE A 280 14.71 8.65 -9.56
N GLY A 281 14.17 7.42 -9.41
CA GLY A 281 14.85 6.22 -9.86
C GLY A 281 15.00 6.09 -11.36
N LEU A 282 14.02 6.59 -12.11
CA LEU A 282 14.11 6.71 -13.57
C LEU A 282 15.17 7.76 -13.95
N ALA A 283 15.18 8.93 -13.29
CA ALA A 283 16.17 9.98 -13.54
C ALA A 283 17.60 9.51 -13.27
N VAL A 284 17.85 8.87 -12.13
CA VAL A 284 19.17 8.29 -11.78
C VAL A 284 19.58 7.23 -12.81
N HIS A 285 18.65 6.39 -13.24
CA HIS A 285 18.94 5.35 -14.23
C HIS A 285 19.24 5.91 -15.62
N ILE A 286 18.51 6.94 -16.05
CA ILE A 286 18.80 7.68 -17.29
C ILE A 286 20.17 8.35 -17.22
N ALA A 287 20.47 9.04 -16.11
CA ALA A 287 21.77 9.67 -15.90
C ALA A 287 22.92 8.65 -15.91
N TRP A 288 22.70 7.47 -15.32
CA TRP A 288 23.66 6.37 -15.38
C TRP A 288 23.91 5.91 -16.82
N ASN A 289 22.84 5.74 -17.61
CA ASN A 289 22.95 5.34 -19.01
C ASN A 289 23.72 6.38 -19.84
N TYR A 290 23.45 7.67 -19.64
CA TYR A 290 24.23 8.73 -20.29
C TYR A 290 25.70 8.68 -19.92
N LYS A 291 26.03 8.53 -18.64
CA LYS A 291 27.44 8.45 -18.20
C LYS A 291 28.17 7.24 -18.79
N VAL A 292 27.52 6.06 -18.82
CA VAL A 292 28.12 4.85 -19.41
C VAL A 292 28.37 5.02 -20.91
N ILE A 293 27.50 5.75 -21.61
CA ILE A 293 27.66 6.06 -23.04
C ILE A 293 28.78 7.07 -23.26
N ASP A 294 28.86 8.13 -22.45
CA ASP A 294 29.80 9.25 -22.59
C ASP A 294 31.24 8.86 -22.19
N ASP A 295 31.41 8.09 -21.12
CA ASP A 295 32.73 7.65 -20.65
C ASP A 295 33.37 6.56 -21.55
N GLY A 296 32.63 5.97 -22.49
CA GLY A 296 33.09 4.83 -23.32
C GLY A 296 33.52 3.59 -22.51
N PHE A 297 33.31 3.59 -21.19
CA PHE A 297 33.79 2.60 -20.23
C PHE A 297 32.75 1.49 -20.08
N TYR A 298 32.97 0.37 -20.76
CA TYR A 298 32.45 -0.91 -20.27
C TYR A 298 33.51 -1.52 -19.36
N LEU A 299 33.19 -1.63 -18.06
CA LEU A 299 34.04 -2.28 -17.07
C LEU A 299 34.40 -3.71 -17.54
N THR A 300 35.61 -3.88 -18.05
CA THR A 300 36.28 -5.19 -18.07
C THR A 300 36.46 -5.63 -16.62
N THR A 301 35.92 -6.79 -16.28
CA THR A 301 36.23 -7.50 -15.05
C THR A 301 37.75 -7.58 -14.87
N VAL A 302 38.25 -6.95 -13.81
CA VAL A 302 39.68 -6.93 -13.47
C VAL A 302 40.13 -8.36 -13.15
N SER A 303 40.94 -8.93 -14.03
CA SER A 303 41.81 -10.06 -13.70
C SER A 303 42.85 -9.58 -12.67
N PRO A 304 43.11 -10.30 -11.57
CA PRO A 304 43.99 -9.83 -10.49
C PRO A 304 45.48 -9.82 -10.85
N MET A 305 45.86 -10.08 -12.11
CA MET A 305 47.25 -9.98 -12.57
C MET A 305 47.29 -9.42 -13.99
N ALA A 306 47.42 -8.08 -14.09
CA ALA A 306 48.00 -7.29 -15.19
C ALA A 306 47.19 -5.99 -15.37
N VAL A 307 47.80 -4.87 -15.01
CA VAL A 307 47.31 -3.54 -15.38
C VAL A 307 47.64 -3.33 -16.86
N THR A 308 46.67 -3.61 -17.72
CA THR A 308 46.62 -3.09 -19.10
C THR A 308 45.26 -2.47 -19.31
N VAL A 309 45.21 -1.14 -19.34
CA VAL A 309 44.02 -0.38 -19.76
C VAL A 309 43.93 -0.50 -21.27
N SER A 310 43.13 -1.44 -21.76
CA SER A 310 42.74 -1.50 -23.17
C SER A 310 41.32 -0.99 -23.33
N PHE A 311 41.16 0.09 -24.09
CA PHE A 311 39.87 0.51 -24.65
C PHE A 311 39.44 -0.55 -25.66
N THR A 312 38.74 -1.58 -25.19
CA THR A 312 38.15 -2.58 -26.09
C THR A 312 36.81 -2.06 -26.56
N ASN A 313 36.73 -1.84 -27.89
CA ASN A 313 35.47 -1.71 -28.60
C ASN A 313 34.52 -2.82 -28.14
N LEU A 314 33.31 -2.39 -27.75
CA LEU A 314 32.14 -3.20 -27.43
C LEU A 314 32.15 -4.57 -28.13
N THR A 315 32.52 -5.62 -27.38
CA THR A 315 32.20 -6.98 -27.75
C THR A 315 30.68 -7.14 -27.74
N ASP A 316 30.12 -7.83 -28.73
CA ASP A 316 28.67 -7.91 -28.96
C ASP A 316 27.88 -8.48 -27.75
N GLY A 317 28.54 -9.25 -26.87
CA GLY A 317 27.96 -9.74 -25.61
C GLY A 317 27.66 -8.64 -24.60
N ASN A 318 28.56 -7.65 -24.42
CA ASN A 318 28.37 -6.56 -23.46
C ASN A 318 27.34 -5.53 -23.94
N LYS A 319 27.19 -5.35 -25.27
CA LYS A 319 26.08 -4.58 -25.87
C LYS A 319 24.73 -5.23 -25.59
N PHE A 320 24.66 -6.55 -25.78
CA PHE A 320 23.44 -7.32 -25.58
C PHE A 320 22.96 -7.24 -24.11
N ASP A 321 23.90 -7.35 -23.17
CA ASP A 321 23.61 -7.28 -21.73
C ASP A 321 23.09 -5.91 -21.29
N PHE A 322 23.65 -4.81 -21.80
CA PHE A 322 23.15 -3.45 -21.54
C PHE A 322 21.76 -3.21 -22.17
N ASN A 323 21.55 -3.70 -23.40
CA ASN A 323 20.30 -3.56 -24.13
C ASN A 323 19.13 -4.35 -23.51
N VAL A 324 19.41 -5.40 -22.75
CA VAL A 324 18.38 -6.20 -22.05
C VAL A 324 18.16 -5.70 -20.62
N LEU A 325 19.21 -5.30 -19.91
CA LEU A 325 19.13 -4.88 -18.51
C LEU A 325 18.36 -3.55 -18.33
N ASN A 326 18.58 -2.58 -19.22
CA ASN A 326 17.91 -1.28 -19.13
C ASN A 326 16.39 -1.38 -19.24
N PRO A 327 15.82 -2.00 -20.30
CA PRO A 327 14.37 -2.21 -20.37
C PRO A 327 13.79 -2.91 -19.14
N LEU A 328 14.51 -3.87 -18.56
CA LEU A 328 14.06 -4.60 -17.37
C LEU A 328 13.91 -3.69 -16.16
N ILE A 329 14.92 -2.86 -15.86
CA ILE A 329 14.87 -1.91 -14.72
C ILE A 329 13.76 -0.87 -14.94
N PHE A 330 13.58 -0.40 -16.18
CA PHE A 330 12.49 0.50 -16.54
C PHE A 330 11.12 -0.15 -16.32
N VAL A 331 10.93 -1.38 -16.82
CA VAL A 331 9.68 -2.12 -16.67
C VAL A 331 9.35 -2.35 -15.21
N GLU A 332 10.32 -2.75 -14.37
CA GLU A 332 10.08 -2.96 -12.94
C GLU A 332 9.58 -1.70 -12.23
N LYS A 333 10.26 -0.56 -12.45
CA LYS A 333 9.86 0.74 -11.88
C LYS A 333 8.49 1.21 -12.37
N ILE A 334 8.23 1.04 -13.67
CA ILE A 334 6.95 1.42 -14.28
C ILE A 334 5.83 0.51 -13.77
N VAL A 335 6.04 -0.80 -13.67
CA VAL A 335 5.05 -1.74 -13.13
C VAL A 335 4.73 -1.41 -11.67
N ALA A 336 5.73 -1.14 -10.83
CA ALA A 336 5.49 -0.73 -9.44
C ALA A 336 4.62 0.54 -9.35
N LEU A 337 4.92 1.55 -10.17
CA LEU A 337 4.12 2.78 -10.24
C LEU A 337 2.70 2.52 -10.77
N LEU A 338 2.57 1.75 -11.86
CA LEU A 338 1.27 1.42 -12.46
C LEU A 338 0.39 0.66 -11.48
N LEU A 339 0.93 -0.31 -10.74
CA LEU A 339 0.17 -1.04 -9.72
C LEU A 339 -0.35 -0.11 -8.62
N ALA A 340 0.48 0.83 -8.15
CA ALA A 340 0.07 1.79 -7.14
C ALA A 340 -0.99 2.78 -7.66
N LEU A 341 -0.82 3.31 -8.88
CA LEU A 341 -1.80 4.19 -9.51
C LEU A 341 -3.12 3.47 -9.80
N LEU A 342 -3.08 2.21 -10.27
CA LEU A 342 -4.27 1.40 -10.49
C LEU A 342 -4.99 1.06 -9.19
N ALA A 343 -4.25 0.82 -8.10
CA ALA A 343 -4.82 0.58 -6.78
C ALA A 343 -5.62 1.79 -6.28
N LEU A 344 -5.13 3.00 -6.53
CA LEU A 344 -5.77 4.26 -6.10
C LEU A 344 -6.77 4.83 -7.09
N GLY A 345 -6.66 4.48 -8.37
CA GLY A 345 -7.55 4.97 -9.42
C GLY A 345 -7.08 6.30 -10.00
N GLY A 346 -5.78 6.56 -9.90
CA GLY A 346 -5.15 7.84 -10.20
C GLY A 346 -4.08 8.18 -9.16
N SER A 347 -3.81 9.47 -9.00
CA SER A 347 -2.82 10.00 -8.05
C SER A 347 -3.40 10.34 -6.67
N ASP A 348 -4.72 10.39 -6.52
CA ASP A 348 -5.40 10.72 -5.26
C ASP A 348 -6.79 10.07 -5.26
N VAL A 349 -7.27 9.69 -4.08
CA VAL A 349 -8.63 9.19 -3.85
C VAL A 349 -9.69 10.31 -3.76
N SER A 350 -9.28 11.59 -3.82
CA SER A 350 -10.18 12.75 -3.75
C SER A 350 -11.27 12.77 -4.82
N TYR A 351 -11.08 12.09 -5.95
CA TYR A 351 -12.12 11.98 -6.97
C TYR A 351 -13.40 11.31 -6.43
N ILE A 352 -13.29 10.40 -5.45
CA ILE A 352 -14.43 9.70 -4.86
C ILE A 352 -15.33 10.70 -4.13
N TRP A 353 -14.73 11.53 -3.28
CA TRP A 353 -15.43 12.59 -2.56
C TRP A 353 -15.98 13.66 -3.51
N LYS A 354 -15.19 14.11 -4.50
CA LYS A 354 -15.65 15.07 -5.52
C LYS A 354 -16.87 14.57 -6.28
N ARG A 355 -16.89 13.28 -6.65
CA ARG A 355 -18.04 12.64 -7.30
C ARG A 355 -19.25 12.62 -6.38
N CYS A 356 -19.09 12.22 -5.12
CA CYS A 356 -20.19 12.23 -4.15
C CYS A 356 -20.76 13.63 -3.95
N HIS A 357 -19.89 14.62 -3.73
CA HIS A 357 -20.25 16.03 -3.59
C HIS A 357 -21.05 16.55 -4.79
N LEU A 358 -20.60 16.25 -6.01
CA LEU A 358 -21.31 16.62 -7.23
C LEU A 358 -22.70 15.97 -7.29
N SER A 359 -22.80 14.67 -6.98
CA SER A 359 -24.07 13.96 -6.96
C SER A 359 -25.05 14.53 -5.94
N LEU A 360 -24.59 14.89 -4.73
CA LEU A 360 -25.42 15.50 -3.70
C LEU A 360 -25.89 16.91 -4.10
N ASN A 361 -25.04 17.70 -4.77
CA ASN A 361 -25.43 19.03 -5.26
C ASN A 361 -26.50 18.98 -6.36
N ILE A 362 -26.46 17.95 -7.22
CA ILE A 362 -27.47 17.76 -8.29
C ILE A 362 -28.82 17.30 -7.72
N MET A 363 -28.85 16.71 -6.52
CA MET A 363 -30.08 16.22 -5.88
C MET A 363 -30.96 17.31 -5.27
N TYR A 364 -30.58 18.58 -5.36
CA TYR A 364 -31.37 19.68 -4.84
C TYR A 364 -32.80 19.70 -5.40
N THR A 365 -33.79 19.71 -4.50
CA THR A 365 -35.21 19.80 -4.86
C THR A 365 -35.85 20.99 -4.15
N SER A 366 -36.59 21.81 -4.91
CA SER A 366 -37.23 23.06 -4.46
C SER A 366 -38.25 22.91 -3.34
N GLY A 367 -38.68 21.68 -3.02
CA GLY A 367 -39.61 21.39 -1.93
C GLY A 367 -38.94 21.24 -0.55
N SER A 368 -37.61 21.29 -0.46
CA SER A 368 -36.85 21.00 0.77
C SER A 368 -35.66 21.93 0.99
N ASP A 369 -35.81 23.20 0.62
CA ASP A 369 -34.75 24.22 0.65
C ASP A 369 -34.06 24.35 2.01
N GLY A 370 -34.82 24.31 3.11
CA GLY A 370 -34.28 24.41 4.47
C GLY A 370 -33.38 23.22 4.86
N PHE A 371 -33.73 22.02 4.40
CA PHE A 371 -32.90 20.81 4.56
C PHE A 371 -31.62 20.94 3.74
N TRP A 372 -31.75 21.23 2.44
CA TRP A 372 -30.60 21.32 1.53
C TRP A 372 -29.63 22.44 1.90
N TYR A 373 -30.12 23.59 2.38
CA TYR A 373 -29.27 24.68 2.86
C TYR A 373 -28.38 24.24 4.04
N LYS A 374 -28.98 23.62 5.07
CA LYS A 374 -28.24 23.14 6.24
C LYS A 374 -27.31 21.98 5.88
N PHE A 375 -27.76 21.07 5.03
CA PHE A 375 -26.97 19.92 4.58
C PHE A 375 -25.77 20.36 3.74
N SER A 376 -25.96 21.28 2.79
CA SER A 376 -24.89 21.87 1.98
C SER A 376 -23.88 22.66 2.84
N LYS A 377 -24.35 23.39 3.86
CA LYS A 377 -23.46 24.06 4.82
C LYS A 377 -22.53 23.06 5.52
N ASN A 378 -23.05 21.90 5.93
CA ASN A 378 -22.23 20.84 6.54
C ASN A 378 -21.22 20.28 5.53
N ILE A 379 -21.64 19.98 4.30
CA ILE A 379 -20.75 19.51 3.23
C ILE A 379 -19.59 20.49 3.00
N ASN A 380 -19.87 21.79 2.94
CA ASN A 380 -18.86 22.83 2.74
C ASN A 380 -17.88 22.92 3.92
N HIS A 381 -18.37 22.76 5.15
CA HIS A 381 -17.52 22.68 6.34
C HIS A 381 -16.55 21.48 6.27
N LEU A 382 -17.04 20.31 5.84
CA LEU A 382 -16.22 19.12 5.66
C LEU A 382 -15.14 19.32 4.58
N ASN A 383 -15.49 19.95 3.45
CA ASN A 383 -14.53 20.27 2.37
C ASN A 383 -13.31 21.06 2.87
N LEU A 384 -13.55 22.13 3.62
CA LEU A 384 -12.50 23.03 4.15
C LEU A 384 -11.52 22.27 5.06
N CYS A 385 -12.03 21.33 5.85
CA CYS A 385 -11.22 20.52 6.76
C CYS A 385 -10.23 19.58 6.03
N SER A 386 -10.53 19.17 4.78
CA SER A 386 -9.68 18.24 4.03
C SER A 386 -8.47 18.86 3.33
N THR A 387 -8.44 20.17 3.11
CA THR A 387 -7.46 20.81 2.22
C THR A 387 -6.21 21.33 2.93
N ALA A 388 -6.28 21.64 4.23
CA ALA A 388 -5.18 22.27 4.95
C ALA A 388 -4.04 21.30 5.35
N GLU A 389 -4.35 20.02 5.62
CA GLU A 389 -3.38 19.04 6.10
C GLU A 389 -2.53 18.42 4.97
N ASP A 390 -3.10 18.27 3.77
CA ASP A 390 -2.45 17.60 2.64
C ASP A 390 -1.26 18.41 2.10
N THR A 391 -1.35 19.74 2.13
CA THR A 391 -0.32 20.66 1.61
C THR A 391 1.04 20.52 2.28
N ILE A 392 1.09 20.11 3.55
CA ILE A 392 2.35 19.99 4.30
C ILE A 392 3.11 18.73 3.86
N ILE A 393 2.39 17.63 3.69
CA ILE A 393 2.95 16.33 3.28
C ILE A 393 3.44 16.40 1.83
N ASP A 394 2.67 17.05 0.96
CA ASP A 394 3.01 17.23 -0.46
C ASP A 394 4.25 18.09 -0.68
N LEU A 395 4.57 18.98 0.25
CA LEU A 395 5.76 19.83 0.16
C LEU A 395 6.99 19.15 0.78
N LEU A 396 6.84 18.52 1.95
CA LEU A 396 7.96 17.97 2.73
C LEU A 396 8.59 16.75 2.08
N LEU A 397 7.80 15.87 1.46
CA LEU A 397 8.33 14.61 0.93
C LEU A 397 9.22 14.82 -0.32
N PRO A 398 8.83 15.64 -1.32
CA PRO A 398 9.73 15.99 -2.42
C PRO A 398 10.96 16.77 -1.94
N LEU A 399 10.82 17.67 -0.96
CA LEU A 399 11.94 18.42 -0.38
C LEU A 399 12.95 17.51 0.32
N LEU A 400 12.50 16.51 1.09
CA LEU A 400 13.37 15.52 1.72
C LEU A 400 14.10 14.67 0.67
N LEU A 401 13.41 14.24 -0.38
CA LEU A 401 14.02 13.46 -1.47
C LEU A 401 15.05 14.28 -2.25
N ILE A 402 14.76 15.57 -2.52
CA ILE A 402 15.71 16.49 -3.14
C ILE A 402 16.90 16.74 -2.20
N ALA A 403 16.66 16.98 -0.91
CA ALA A 403 17.74 17.20 0.06
C ALA A 403 18.66 15.98 0.17
N ILE A 404 18.11 14.76 0.22
CA ILE A 404 18.89 13.53 0.23
C ILE A 404 19.66 13.35 -1.09
N ALA A 405 19.05 13.69 -2.23
CA ALA A 405 19.72 13.64 -3.53
C ALA A 405 20.88 14.65 -3.64
N VAL A 406 20.68 15.88 -3.17
CA VAL A 406 21.70 16.95 -3.20
C VAL A 406 22.84 16.66 -2.23
N LEU A 407 22.52 16.30 -0.99
CA LEU A 407 23.52 15.93 0.03
C LEU A 407 24.29 14.67 -0.40
N GLY A 408 23.62 13.71 -1.03
CA GLY A 408 24.25 12.53 -1.59
C GLY A 408 25.09 12.78 -2.85
N LEU A 409 25.02 13.96 -3.48
CA LEU A 409 25.84 14.32 -4.64
C LEU A 409 27.09 15.14 -4.26
N GLN A 410 27.03 15.95 -3.20
CA GLN A 410 28.16 16.79 -2.79
C GLN A 410 29.37 15.99 -2.27
N ASP A 411 29.17 14.83 -1.66
CA ASP A 411 30.26 14.00 -1.10
C ASP A 411 31.01 13.16 -2.14
N PHE A 412 30.58 13.14 -3.42
CA PHE A 412 31.23 12.37 -4.48
C PHE A 412 32.03 13.24 -5.46
N GLY A 413 32.21 14.52 -5.15
CA GLY A 413 32.93 15.49 -5.96
C GLY A 413 34.44 15.59 -5.70
N TYR A 414 35.04 14.67 -4.94
CA TYR A 414 36.49 14.66 -4.64
C TYR A 414 37.17 13.36 -5.03
#